data_AF-A0A7D8BF30-F1
#
_entry.id   AF-A0A7D8BF30-F1
#
_cell.length_a   1.000
_cell.length_b   1.000
_cell.length_c   1.000
_cell.angle_alpha   90.00
_cell.angle_beta   90.00
_cell.angle_gamma   90.00
#
_symmetry.space_group_name_H-M   'P 1'
#
loop_
_entity.id
_entity.type
_entity.pdbx_description
1 polymer ?
#
loop_
_entity_poly.entity_id
_entity_poly.type
_entity_poly.pdbx_seq_one_letter_code
_entity_poly.pdbx_strand_id
1 'polypeptide(L)'
;MGARGFNVAEEGHVVSILSPQSISGGVTSTPFHMKYAAKANIIIQYGALAGAPGAITVKACSDASGDGATAIPFTYYTKSAAGNTADTLDLVTGPSAANSATAEGFTPADNINTFVEIVIQSDQLPAGLPYIEVTLASGAVANYASAVAILTGLSYAGSQQPTVTT
;
A
#
# COMPACT_ATOMS: atom_id res chain seq x y z
N MET A 1 22.60 -15.85 -3.43
CA MET A 1 22.70 -15.16 -2.12
C MET A 1 21.53 -15.62 -1.29
N GLY A 2 21.75 -16.17 -0.09
CA GLY A 2 20.65 -16.54 0.80
C GLY A 2 19.90 -15.30 1.27
N ALA A 3 18.57 -15.38 1.36
CA ALA A 3 17.77 -14.30 1.94
C ALA A 3 18.28 -14.01 3.35
N ARG A 4 18.81 -12.80 3.57
CA ARG A 4 19.05 -12.31 4.92
C ARG A 4 17.69 -11.93 5.49
N GLY A 5 17.45 -12.25 6.77
CA GLY A 5 16.24 -11.82 7.46
C GLY A 5 16.12 -10.29 7.42
N PHE A 6 14.89 -9.79 7.44
CA PHE A 6 14.58 -8.36 7.45
C PHE A 6 14.10 -7.97 8.84
N ASN A 7 14.78 -7.04 9.50
CA ASN A 7 14.35 -6.50 10.79
C ASN A 7 13.54 -5.22 10.58
N VAL A 8 12.22 -5.34 10.66
CA VAL A 8 11.28 -4.24 10.41
C VAL A 8 11.58 -3.00 11.28
N ALA A 9 11.98 -3.20 12.53
CA ALA A 9 12.21 -2.09 13.46
C ALA A 9 13.50 -1.32 13.18
N GLU A 10 14.51 -1.98 12.62
CA GLU A 10 15.85 -1.41 12.40
C GLU A 10 16.08 -1.00 10.94
N GLU A 11 15.50 -1.74 9.99
CA GLU A 11 15.74 -1.61 8.55
C GLU A 11 14.54 -1.02 7.80
N GLY A 12 13.39 -0.88 8.47
CA GLY A 12 12.16 -0.33 7.92
C GLY A 12 11.69 0.93 8.65
N HIS A 13 11.15 1.89 7.89
CA HIS A 13 10.33 2.96 8.44
C HIS A 13 8.86 2.58 8.27
N VAL A 14 8.16 2.36 9.38
CA VAL A 14 6.76 1.92 9.40
C VAL A 14 5.84 3.09 9.70
N VAL A 15 4.85 3.30 8.85
CA VAL A 15 3.88 4.39 8.98
C VAL A 15 2.47 3.82 8.89
N SER A 16 1.64 4.10 9.89
CA SER A 16 0.20 3.86 9.79
C SER A 16 -0.41 4.95 8.91
N ILE A 17 -0.77 4.61 7.68
CA ILE A 17 -1.34 5.56 6.71
C ILE A 17 -2.87 5.60 6.77
N LEU A 18 -3.50 4.54 7.26
CA LEU A 18 -4.94 4.48 7.48
C LEU A 18 -5.23 3.64 8.73
N SER A 19 -5.73 4.30 9.77
CA SER A 19 -6.21 3.61 10.97
C SER A 19 -7.40 2.70 10.64
N PRO A 20 -7.58 1.58 11.36
CA PRO A 20 -8.73 0.70 11.17
C PRO A 20 -10.04 1.48 11.33
N GLN A 21 -10.80 1.58 10.24
CA GLN A 21 -12.04 2.35 10.21
C GLN A 21 -12.98 1.85 9.12
N SER A 22 -14.21 2.36 9.14
CA SER A 22 -15.12 2.16 8.01
C SER A 22 -14.71 3.03 6.83
N ILE A 23 -14.64 2.42 5.65
CA ILE A 23 -14.32 3.09 4.39
C ILE A 23 -15.57 3.44 3.56
N SER A 24 -16.76 3.49 4.17
CA SER A 24 -18.01 3.80 3.48
C SER A 24 -17.92 5.14 2.73
N GLY A 25 -18.25 5.13 1.43
CA GLY A 25 -18.10 6.30 0.54
C GLY A 25 -16.69 6.52 0.00
N GLY A 26 -15.73 5.69 0.41
CA GLY A 26 -14.32 5.79 0.04
C GLY A 26 -13.53 6.72 0.96
N VAL A 27 -12.22 6.45 1.08
CA VAL A 27 -11.30 7.23 1.92
C VAL A 27 -9.94 7.35 1.26
N THR A 28 -9.26 8.45 1.55
CA THR A 28 -7.85 8.66 1.21
C THR A 28 -7.00 8.52 2.46
N SER A 29 -5.89 7.79 2.37
CA SER A 29 -4.91 7.64 3.44
C SER A 29 -4.17 8.94 3.71
N THR A 30 -3.53 9.05 4.88
CA THR A 30 -2.55 10.11 5.12
C THR A 30 -1.38 9.96 4.14
N PRO A 31 -0.97 11.01 3.41
CA PRO A 31 0.18 10.95 2.54
C PRO A 31 1.47 10.68 3.33
N PHE A 32 2.40 9.92 2.75
CA PHE A 32 3.71 9.66 3.33
C PHE A 32 4.82 9.95 2.33
N HIS A 33 5.99 10.34 2.82
CA HIS A 33 7.06 10.84 1.98
C HIS A 33 8.06 9.74 1.62
N MET A 34 8.47 9.69 0.36
CA MET A 34 9.42 8.70 -0.16
C MET A 34 10.88 9.18 -0.17
N LYS A 35 11.15 10.42 0.25
CA LYS A 35 12.53 10.91 0.29
C LYS A 35 13.35 10.03 1.21
N TYR A 36 14.49 9.58 0.68
CA TYR A 36 15.45 8.67 1.31
C TYR A 36 15.05 7.20 1.36
N ALA A 37 13.85 6.82 0.93
CA ALA A 37 13.45 5.43 0.76
C ALA A 37 13.58 5.02 -0.70
N ALA A 38 14.15 3.85 -0.96
CA ALA A 38 14.19 3.29 -2.31
C ALA A 38 12.86 2.62 -2.69
N LYS A 39 12.17 2.05 -1.69
CA LYS A 39 10.97 1.23 -1.88
C LYS A 39 9.95 1.45 -0.77
N ALA A 40 8.67 1.46 -1.11
CA ALA A 40 7.55 1.33 -0.17
C ALA A 40 6.78 0.04 -0.44
N ASN A 41 6.48 -0.69 0.63
CA ASN A 41 5.52 -1.80 0.62
C ASN A 41 4.31 -1.35 1.45
N ILE A 42 3.17 -1.18 0.81
CA ILE A 42 1.94 -0.73 1.43
C ILE A 42 1.04 -1.95 1.62
N ILE A 43 0.76 -2.26 2.88
CA ILE A 43 -0.08 -3.38 3.26
C ILE A 43 -1.47 -2.84 3.56
N ILE A 44 -2.47 -3.34 2.84
CA ILE A 44 -3.88 -3.02 3.02
C ILE A 44 -4.59 -4.30 3.46
N GLN A 45 -5.27 -4.21 4.58
CA GLN A 45 -6.06 -5.31 5.13
C GLN A 45 -7.53 -4.91 5.17
N TYR A 46 -8.37 -5.72 4.53
CA TYR A 46 -9.82 -5.62 4.67
C TYR A 46 -10.28 -6.57 5.78
N GLY A 47 -10.88 -6.00 6.83
CA GLY A 47 -11.34 -6.75 7.99
C GLY A 47 -12.70 -7.39 7.73
N ALA A 48 -13.72 -6.57 7.50
CA ALA A 48 -15.08 -7.00 7.18
C ALA A 48 -15.59 -6.24 5.97
N LEU A 49 -16.20 -6.95 5.03
CA LEU A 49 -16.83 -6.38 3.85
C LEU A 49 -18.32 -6.67 3.90
N ALA A 50 -19.13 -5.62 3.75
CA ALA A 50 -20.59 -5.70 3.60
C ALA A 50 -21.01 -5.60 2.12
N GLY A 51 -20.04 -5.56 1.21
CA GLY A 51 -20.19 -5.63 -0.23
C GLY A 51 -18.84 -5.35 -0.92
N ALA A 52 -18.81 -5.53 -2.24
CA ALA A 52 -17.59 -5.40 -3.02
C ALA A 52 -16.83 -4.08 -2.72
N PRO A 53 -15.52 -4.15 -2.43
CA PRO A 53 -14.70 -2.97 -2.30
C PRO A 53 -14.58 -2.28 -3.66
N GLY A 54 -14.38 -0.97 -3.65
CA GLY A 54 -14.06 -0.23 -4.87
C GLY A 54 -12.58 -0.36 -5.25
N ALA A 55 -12.20 0.36 -6.31
CA ALA A 55 -10.82 0.40 -6.75
C ALA A 55 -9.88 0.99 -5.69
N ILE A 56 -8.70 0.38 -5.58
CA ILE A 56 -7.54 0.91 -4.88
C ILE A 56 -6.71 1.70 -5.90
N THR A 57 -6.47 2.98 -5.62
CA THR A 57 -5.65 3.85 -6.46
C THR A 57 -4.50 4.40 -5.64
N VAL A 58 -3.30 4.45 -6.23
CA VAL A 58 -2.12 5.09 -5.65
C VAL A 58 -1.88 6.39 -6.38
N LYS A 59 -1.63 7.47 -5.64
CA LYS A 59 -1.32 8.78 -6.20
C LYS A 59 -0.02 9.32 -5.61
N ALA A 60 0.72 10.03 -6.44
CA ALA A 60 1.87 10.82 -6.03
C ALA A 60 1.45 12.29 -5.84
N CYS A 61 1.88 12.93 -4.75
CA CYS A 61 1.49 14.28 -4.36
C CYS A 61 2.72 15.17 -4.11
N SER A 62 2.55 16.48 -4.19
CA SER A 62 3.64 17.45 -3.98
C SER A 62 3.98 17.67 -2.52
N ASP A 63 3.02 17.46 -1.61
CA ASP A 63 3.19 17.72 -0.18
C ASP A 63 2.38 16.76 0.71
N ALA A 64 2.52 16.94 2.02
CA ALA A 64 1.86 16.16 3.06
C ALA A 64 0.34 16.41 3.18
N SER A 65 -0.20 17.43 2.50
CA SER A 65 -1.66 17.67 2.40
C SER A 65 -2.31 16.87 1.28
N GLY A 66 -1.53 16.27 0.38
CA GLY A 66 -2.05 15.56 -0.78
C GLY A 66 -2.30 16.48 -1.98
N ASP A 67 -1.74 17.70 -2.00
CA ASP A 67 -1.90 18.60 -3.15
C ASP A 67 -1.14 18.07 -4.37
N GLY A 68 -1.61 18.45 -5.57
CA GLY A 68 -0.99 18.04 -6.83
C GLY A 68 -1.09 16.53 -7.12
N ALA A 69 -2.03 15.82 -6.50
CA ALA A 69 -2.16 14.38 -6.61
C ALA A 69 -2.32 13.88 -8.06
N THR A 70 -1.41 13.01 -8.48
CA THR A 70 -1.40 12.35 -9.79
C THR A 70 -1.42 10.84 -9.60
N ALA A 71 -2.39 10.15 -10.18
CA ALA A 71 -2.46 8.69 -10.08
C ALA A 71 -1.30 8.02 -10.83
N ILE A 72 -0.71 6.98 -10.23
CA ILE A 72 0.45 6.26 -10.76
C ILE A 72 0.17 4.76 -10.88
N PRO A 73 0.75 4.09 -11.89
CA PRO A 73 0.71 2.63 -11.96
C PRO A 73 1.51 2.02 -10.80
N PHE A 74 1.16 0.80 -10.41
CA PHE A 74 1.81 0.12 -9.29
C PHE A 74 1.84 -1.38 -9.46
N THR A 75 2.77 -2.02 -8.75
CA THR A 75 2.86 -3.47 -8.65
C THR A 75 2.18 -3.91 -7.36
N TYR A 76 1.47 -5.04 -7.38
CA TYR A 76 0.80 -5.54 -6.19
C TYR A 76 0.72 -7.06 -6.11
N TYR A 77 0.52 -7.54 -4.89
CA TYR A 77 0.24 -8.92 -4.54
C TYR A 77 -1.07 -8.94 -3.76
N THR A 78 -1.88 -9.97 -3.96
CA THR A 78 -3.15 -10.11 -3.24
C THR A 78 -3.19 -11.46 -2.56
N LYS A 79 -3.99 -11.57 -1.51
CA LYS A 79 -4.56 -12.84 -1.04
C LYS A 79 -6.07 -12.68 -1.07
N SER A 80 -6.73 -13.38 -1.98
CA SER A 80 -8.19 -13.52 -2.01
C SER A 80 -8.57 -14.77 -1.22
N ALA A 81 -9.61 -14.69 -0.40
CA ALA A 81 -9.94 -15.77 0.52
C ALA A 81 -10.63 -16.99 -0.10
N ALA A 82 -10.85 -17.02 -1.41
CA ALA A 82 -11.50 -18.17 -2.06
C ALA A 82 -10.53 -19.36 -2.14
N GLY A 83 -10.41 -20.11 -1.04
CA GLY A 83 -9.74 -21.41 -0.98
C GLY A 83 -8.31 -21.42 -0.46
N ASN A 84 -7.74 -20.26 -0.10
CA ASN A 84 -6.35 -20.17 0.32
C ASN A 84 -6.22 -20.17 1.87
N THR A 85 -6.13 -21.37 2.45
CA THR A 85 -6.00 -21.60 3.90
C THR A 85 -4.54 -21.58 4.41
N ALA A 86 -3.57 -21.35 3.53
CA ALA A 86 -2.15 -21.39 3.82
C ALA A 86 -1.50 -19.99 3.94
N ASP A 87 -0.24 -19.95 4.37
CA ASP A 87 0.63 -18.76 4.38
C ASP A 87 1.12 -18.46 2.96
N THR A 88 0.22 -17.91 2.16
CA THR A 88 0.40 -17.70 0.72
C THR A 88 -0.27 -16.39 0.31
N LEU A 89 0.44 -15.63 -0.52
CA LEU A 89 -0.17 -14.64 -1.41
C LEU A 89 -0.73 -15.41 -2.62
N ASP A 90 -1.87 -14.99 -3.16
CA ASP A 90 -2.52 -15.66 -4.29
C ASP A 90 -1.59 -15.70 -5.49
N LEU A 91 -1.29 -16.95 -5.86
CA LEU A 91 -0.53 -17.32 -7.04
C LEU A 91 -1.53 -17.38 -8.20
N VAL A 92 -1.64 -16.32 -9.00
CA VAL A 92 -2.44 -16.43 -10.24
C VAL A 92 -1.83 -17.48 -11.18
N THR A 93 -0.51 -17.69 -11.17
CA THR A 93 0.16 -18.81 -11.85
C THR A 93 1.66 -18.85 -11.48
N GLY A 94 2.06 -19.75 -10.58
CA GLY A 94 3.49 -19.99 -10.27
C GLY A 94 4.12 -18.99 -9.29
N PRO A 95 5.35 -19.28 -8.79
CA PRO A 95 5.93 -18.65 -7.61
C PRO A 95 6.03 -17.12 -7.75
N SER A 96 5.28 -16.41 -6.89
CA SER A 96 5.40 -14.96 -6.65
C SER A 96 5.34 -14.06 -7.89
N ALA A 97 4.43 -14.32 -8.83
CA ALA A 97 4.20 -13.39 -9.94
C ALA A 97 3.49 -12.12 -9.44
N ALA A 98 4.20 -10.99 -9.49
CA ALA A 98 3.64 -9.70 -9.13
C ALA A 98 2.59 -9.28 -10.18
N ASN A 99 1.45 -8.75 -9.73
CA ASN A 99 0.45 -8.15 -10.62
C ASN A 99 0.80 -6.67 -10.87
N SER A 100 0.33 -6.13 -11.99
CA SER A 100 0.49 -4.71 -12.33
C SER A 100 -0.87 -4.05 -12.49
N ALA A 101 -1.07 -2.94 -11.80
CA ALA A 101 -2.22 -2.05 -11.98
C ALA A 101 -1.80 -0.83 -12.80
N THR A 102 -2.70 -0.34 -13.64
CA THR A 102 -2.53 0.97 -14.29
C THR A 102 -2.83 2.09 -13.29
N ALA A 103 -2.69 3.35 -13.70
CA ALA A 103 -3.07 4.50 -12.87
C ALA A 103 -4.58 4.54 -12.52
N GLU A 104 -5.43 3.76 -13.22
CA GLU A 104 -6.85 3.61 -12.85
C GLU A 104 -7.02 2.81 -11.55
N GLY A 105 -6.01 2.02 -11.17
CA GLY A 105 -6.00 1.23 -9.96
C GLY A 105 -6.42 -0.23 -10.17
N PHE A 106 -6.75 -0.88 -9.06
CA PHE A 106 -7.15 -2.28 -9.02
C PHE A 106 -8.32 -2.47 -8.05
N THR A 107 -9.35 -3.19 -8.48
CA THR A 107 -10.49 -3.55 -7.62
C THR A 107 -10.29 -4.95 -7.05
N PRO A 108 -10.15 -5.10 -5.72
CA PRO A 108 -10.05 -6.41 -5.10
C PRO A 108 -11.32 -7.24 -5.27
N ALA A 109 -11.18 -8.56 -5.21
CA ALA A 109 -12.33 -9.46 -5.18
C ALA A 109 -13.15 -9.25 -3.90
N ASP A 110 -14.47 -9.42 -4.00
CA ASP A 110 -15.41 -9.31 -2.87
C ASP A 110 -15.32 -10.55 -1.98
N ASN A 111 -14.28 -10.59 -1.13
CA ASN A 111 -14.00 -11.71 -0.23
C ASN A 111 -13.55 -11.20 1.15
N ILE A 112 -14.01 -11.89 2.21
CA ILE A 112 -13.56 -11.65 3.60
C ILE A 112 -12.05 -11.92 3.70
N ASN A 113 -11.31 -11.24 4.58
CA ASN A 113 -9.86 -11.42 4.76
C ASN A 113 -9.01 -11.13 3.52
N THR A 114 -9.50 -10.27 2.61
CA THR A 114 -8.69 -9.80 1.48
C THR A 114 -7.52 -8.98 2.00
N PHE A 115 -6.32 -9.36 1.57
CA PHE A 115 -5.06 -8.69 1.88
C PHE A 115 -4.41 -8.25 0.58
N VAL A 116 -3.92 -7.02 0.52
CA VAL A 116 -3.24 -6.47 -0.66
C VAL A 116 -1.93 -5.84 -0.22
N GLU A 117 -0.83 -6.27 -0.83
CA GLU A 117 0.47 -5.64 -0.71
C GLU A 117 0.77 -4.88 -2.00
N ILE A 118 0.95 -3.57 -1.92
CA ILE A 118 1.35 -2.73 -3.04
C ILE A 118 2.83 -2.40 -2.89
N VAL A 119 3.56 -2.48 -4.00
CA VAL A 119 4.98 -2.15 -4.08
C VAL A 119 5.15 -0.93 -4.98
N ILE A 120 5.79 0.10 -4.43
CA ILE A 120 6.21 1.31 -5.15
C ILE A 120 7.72 1.48 -5.00
N GLN A 121 8.39 1.74 -6.12
CA GLN A 121 9.80 2.12 -6.15
C GLN A 121 9.92 3.64 -6.29
N SER A 122 10.97 4.24 -5.73
CA SER A 122 11.17 5.69 -5.77
C SER A 122 11.32 6.24 -7.19
N ASP A 123 11.83 5.44 -8.12
CA ASP A 123 11.99 5.81 -9.54
C ASP A 123 10.68 5.83 -10.33
N GLN A 124 9.60 5.29 -9.76
CA GLN A 124 8.25 5.34 -10.33
C GLN A 124 7.53 6.67 -10.02
N LEU A 125 8.11 7.51 -9.14
CA LEU A 125 7.50 8.79 -8.76
C LEU A 125 7.74 9.85 -9.82
N PRO A 126 6.70 10.60 -10.23
CA PRO A 126 6.87 11.76 -11.09
C PRO A 126 7.76 12.83 -10.43
N ALA A 127 8.48 13.57 -11.27
CA ALA A 127 9.33 14.66 -10.78
C ALA A 127 8.50 15.71 -10.02
N GLY A 128 8.94 16.05 -8.81
CA GLY A 128 8.27 17.04 -7.95
C GLY A 128 7.10 16.50 -7.14
N LEU A 129 6.77 15.21 -7.21
CA LEU A 129 5.70 14.57 -6.44
C LEU A 129 6.26 13.48 -5.50
N PRO A 130 6.95 13.85 -4.39
CA PRO A 130 7.67 12.89 -3.56
C PRO A 130 6.81 12.22 -2.48
N TYR A 131 5.54 12.61 -2.35
CA TYR A 131 4.60 12.01 -1.40
C TYR A 131 3.73 10.97 -2.10
N ILE A 132 3.33 9.92 -1.37
CA ILE A 132 2.39 8.91 -1.83
C ILE A 132 1.15 8.93 -0.95
N GLU A 133 -0.03 8.91 -1.57
CA GLU A 133 -1.30 8.65 -0.92
C GLU A 133 -2.02 7.45 -1.56
N VAL A 134 -2.85 6.76 -0.79
CA VAL A 134 -3.65 5.64 -1.26
C VAL A 134 -5.13 5.98 -1.09
N THR A 135 -5.89 5.87 -2.17
CA THR A 135 -7.35 5.99 -2.13
C THR A 135 -7.97 4.59 -2.17
N LEU A 136 -8.85 4.30 -1.21
CA LEU A 136 -9.69 3.12 -1.19
C LEU A 136 -11.10 3.55 -1.54
N ALA A 137 -11.58 3.25 -2.75
CA ALA A 137 -12.97 3.49 -3.09
C ALA A 137 -13.88 2.46 -2.42
N SER A 138 -15.11 2.87 -2.09
CA SER A 138 -16.15 1.98 -1.60
C SER A 138 -17.52 2.62 -1.84
N GLY A 139 -18.55 1.79 -2.00
CA GLY A 139 -19.95 2.25 -1.97
C GLY A 139 -20.38 2.75 -0.59
N ALA A 140 -21.66 3.08 -0.44
CA ALA A 140 -22.25 3.57 0.81
C ALA A 140 -22.46 2.50 1.90
N VAL A 141 -21.82 1.34 1.75
CA VAL A 141 -21.88 0.22 2.70
C VAL A 141 -20.67 0.23 3.62
N ALA A 142 -20.86 -0.29 4.84
CA ALA A 142 -19.80 -0.37 5.84
C ALA A 142 -18.80 -1.48 5.51
N ASN A 143 -17.79 -1.12 4.73
CA ASN A 143 -16.57 -1.90 4.56
C ASN A 143 -15.52 -1.41 5.56
N TYR A 144 -14.71 -2.30 6.13
CA TYR A 144 -13.68 -1.95 7.11
C TYR A 144 -12.30 -2.31 6.58
N ALA A 145 -11.39 -1.33 6.61
CA ALA A 145 -10.02 -1.52 6.16
C ALA A 145 -9.03 -0.76 7.05
N SER A 146 -7.78 -1.19 6.97
CA SER A 146 -6.61 -0.50 7.54
C SER A 146 -5.45 -0.60 6.56
N ALA A 147 -4.54 0.38 6.59
CA ALA A 147 -3.35 0.35 5.76
C ALA A 147 -2.10 0.87 6.47
N VAL A 148 -0.98 0.21 6.20
CA VAL A 148 0.35 0.51 6.76
C VAL A 148 1.36 0.54 5.62
N ALA A 149 2.23 1.55 5.59
CA ALA A 149 3.36 1.62 4.69
C ALA A 149 4.65 1.23 5.40
N ILE A 150 5.48 0.40 4.75
CA ILE A 150 6.80 -0.01 5.20
C ILE A 150 7.81 0.44 4.15
N LEU A 151 8.57 1.47 4.48
CA LEU A 151 9.59 2.04 3.62
C LEU A 151 10.94 1.39 3.90
N THR A 152 11.64 0.96 2.86
CA THR A 152 12.93 0.24 2.95
C THR A 152 13.97 0.78 1.98
N GLY A 153 15.21 0.31 2.12
CA GLY A 153 16.36 0.82 1.36
C GLY A 153 16.70 2.25 1.76
N LEU A 154 16.60 2.56 3.06
CA LEU A 154 16.86 3.89 3.59
C LEU A 154 18.34 4.26 3.38
N SER A 155 18.60 5.43 2.82
CA SER A 155 19.98 5.90 2.60
C SER A 155 20.69 6.39 3.87
N TYR A 156 20.02 6.35 5.02
CA TYR A 156 20.55 6.76 6.32
C TYR A 156 20.96 5.58 7.19
N ALA A 157 22.18 5.61 7.71
CA ALA A 157 22.79 4.55 8.51
C ALA A 157 22.56 4.71 10.03
N GLY A 158 21.30 4.86 10.46
CA GLY A 158 20.96 5.09 11.88
C GLY A 158 19.89 4.15 12.41
N SER A 159 20.00 3.76 13.69
CA SER A 159 19.01 2.91 14.42
C SER A 159 17.67 3.58 14.72
N GLN A 160 17.45 4.82 14.28
CA GLN A 160 16.22 5.57 14.51
C GLN A 160 15.41 5.70 13.22
N GLN A 161 14.11 5.47 13.34
CA GLN A 161 13.17 5.64 12.24
C GLN A 161 13.05 7.13 11.84
N PRO A 162 13.21 7.48 10.57
CA PRO A 162 13.11 8.86 10.10
C PRO A 162 11.66 9.33 10.20
N THR A 163 11.38 10.38 10.97
CA THR A 163 10.08 11.06 10.89
C THR A 163 10.27 12.32 10.06
N VAL A 164 9.74 12.37 8.84
CA VAL A 164 9.78 13.57 7.99
C VAL A 164 8.43 14.25 8.10
N THR A 165 8.41 15.47 8.65
CA THR A 165 7.19 16.27 8.87
C THR A 165 7.01 17.42 7.88
N THR A 166 7.99 17.68 7.01
CA THR A 166 8.00 18.80 6.04
C THR A 166 8.89 18.49 4.83
#